data_AF-A0A5K3F5V7-F1
#
_entry.id   AF-A0A5K3F5V7-F1
#
_cell.length_a   1.000
_cell.length_b   1.000
_cell.length_c   1.000
_cell.angle_alpha   90.00
_cell.angle_beta   90.00
_cell.angle_gamma   90.00
#
_symmetry.space_group_name_H-M   'P 1'
#
loop_
_entity.id
_entity.type
_entity.pdbx_description
1 polymer ?
#
loop_
_entity_poly.entity_id
_entity_poly.type
_entity_poly.pdbx_seq_one_letter_code
_entity_poly.pdbx_strand_id
1 'polypeptide(L)'
;LCIPTCCKNFLLIFNVTPVSFNVISHLICCSSSLSQILSPVVAFYMFVMSPQTPNDWSIRKMENEKFQLETHLPGTYSTITTNLGNASLADGSCSTESLTCSYVTESGGKTKVTLSGTMTPGLMWATFTASANDLEPITVFFFNNKTWTNIDHNIIQPQFSLPLVISAKGKKFVTFSCVASIYTRASVKLYTGLNPKLYYSKNFQGVMLDEVKNHSQIVNFEDKSLLVFHKFTLTVRQDQPVDYYTCQIGKMSLTHQITW
;
A
#
# COMPACT_ATOMS: atom_id res chain seq x y z
N LEU A 1 7.48 46.60 34.78
CA LEU A 1 6.70 45.90 35.84
C LEU A 1 5.59 45.09 35.18
N CYS A 2 5.25 43.97 35.80
CA CYS A 2 4.24 42.96 35.42
C CYS A 2 4.72 41.83 34.47
N ILE A 3 4.95 40.70 35.14
CA ILE A 3 5.20 39.32 34.70
C ILE A 3 3.90 38.74 34.11
N PRO A 4 3.96 37.76 33.19
CA PRO A 4 2.94 36.72 33.13
C PRO A 4 3.57 35.34 33.37
N THR A 5 3.30 34.82 34.56
CA THR A 5 3.42 33.42 34.96
C THR A 5 2.12 32.72 34.58
N CYS A 6 2.18 31.72 33.69
CA CYS A 6 1.37 30.52 33.78
C CYS A 6 1.93 29.42 32.86
N CYS A 7 2.81 28.59 33.42
CA CYS A 7 2.90 27.20 33.01
C CYS A 7 1.61 26.48 33.40
N LYS A 8 1.12 25.55 32.57
CA LYS A 8 0.75 24.20 33.04
C LYS A 8 0.63 23.22 31.88
N ASN A 9 1.35 22.12 32.05
CA ASN A 9 1.37 20.89 31.27
C ASN A 9 -0.01 20.49 30.73
N PHE A 10 -0.09 20.16 29.44
CA PHE A 10 -1.14 19.30 28.93
C PHE A 10 -0.65 17.85 29.00
N LEU A 11 -1.06 17.17 30.07
CA LEU A 11 -1.07 15.72 30.15
C LEU A 11 -2.43 15.26 29.63
N LEU A 12 -2.48 14.69 28.42
CA LEU A 12 -3.69 14.03 27.92
C LEU A 12 -3.59 12.54 28.24
N ILE A 13 -4.26 12.16 29.34
CA ILE A 13 -4.55 10.75 29.66
C ILE A 13 -5.82 10.38 28.89
N PHE A 14 -5.74 9.40 27.99
CA PHE A 14 -6.92 8.76 27.42
C PHE A 14 -7.22 7.47 28.18
N ASN A 15 -8.33 7.48 28.91
CA ASN A 15 -8.92 6.29 29.49
C ASN A 15 -9.86 5.68 28.45
N VAL A 16 -9.53 4.51 27.93
CA VAL A 16 -10.30 3.84 26.87
C VAL A 16 -11.19 2.78 27.51
N THR A 17 -12.50 3.00 27.48
CA THR A 17 -13.49 1.91 27.52
C THR A 17 -14.47 2.07 26.36
N PRO A 18 -15.00 0.99 25.78
CA PRO A 18 -15.56 1.03 24.43
C PRO A 18 -17.06 0.81 24.45
N VAL A 19 -17.89 1.86 24.30
CA VAL A 19 -19.26 1.68 23.82
C VAL A 19 -19.74 2.94 23.07
N SER A 20 -19.97 2.78 21.76
CA SER A 20 -20.79 3.57 20.82
C SER A 20 -20.87 5.10 20.95
N PHE A 21 -20.53 5.83 19.88
CA PHE A 21 -20.95 7.23 19.70
C PHE A 21 -21.87 7.40 18.49
N ASN A 22 -23.11 7.84 18.77
CA ASN A 22 -23.95 8.58 17.85
C ASN A 22 -23.40 10.01 17.72
N VAL A 23 -23.29 10.52 16.50
CA VAL A 23 -22.89 11.91 16.26
C VAL A 23 -24.14 12.79 16.19
N ILE A 24 -24.31 13.67 17.18
CA ILE A 24 -25.20 14.83 17.11
C ILE A 24 -24.34 16.03 16.74
N SER A 25 -24.59 16.62 15.57
CA SER A 25 -23.99 17.87 15.12
C SER A 25 -24.82 19.05 15.59
N HIS A 26 -24.28 19.85 16.52
CA HIS A 26 -24.76 21.22 16.74
C HIS A 26 -23.78 22.21 16.11
N LEU A 27 -24.25 22.86 15.03
CA LEU A 27 -23.68 24.10 14.51
C LEU A 27 -24.09 25.25 15.45
N ILE A 28 -23.13 25.98 16.01
CA ILE A 28 -23.37 27.32 16.56
C ILE A 28 -22.62 28.31 15.69
N CYS A 29 -23.37 29.07 14.89
CA CYS A 29 -22.90 30.29 14.23
C CYS A 29 -23.03 31.46 15.21
N CYS A 30 -21.93 32.19 15.42
CA CYS A 30 -22.00 33.61 15.77
C CYS A 30 -20.88 34.37 15.03
N SER A 31 -21.30 35.41 14.33
CA SER A 31 -20.57 36.51 13.69
C SER A 31 -19.60 37.23 14.67
N SER A 32 -18.56 37.99 14.32
CA SER A 32 -18.29 38.88 13.19
C SER A 32 -16.82 39.36 13.22
N SER A 33 -16.31 39.81 12.06
CA SER A 33 -15.17 40.72 11.81
C SER A 33 -13.71 40.20 11.87
N LEU A 34 -13.10 40.23 10.68
CA LEU A 34 -11.74 40.68 10.34
C LEU A 34 -10.57 40.32 11.28
N SER A 35 -9.81 39.28 10.93
CA SER A 35 -8.41 39.43 10.52
C SER A 35 -7.82 38.07 10.13
N GLN A 36 -6.95 38.13 9.13
CA GLN A 36 -6.33 37.02 8.44
C GLN A 36 -5.42 36.22 9.38
N ILE A 37 -5.86 35.04 9.82
CA ILE A 37 -4.96 33.91 10.09
C ILE A 37 -5.64 32.67 9.51
N LEU A 38 -5.38 32.40 8.24
CA LEU A 38 -5.59 31.09 7.63
C LEU A 38 -4.64 30.10 8.32
N SER A 39 -5.04 29.60 9.49
CA SER A 39 -4.54 28.31 9.95
C SER A 39 -5.10 27.25 8.99
N PRO A 40 -4.26 26.43 8.35
CA PRO A 40 -4.77 25.23 7.72
C PRO A 40 -5.25 24.34 8.87
N VAL A 41 -6.56 24.23 9.03
CA VAL A 41 -7.15 23.07 9.71
C VAL A 41 -6.68 21.88 8.89
N VAL A 42 -5.60 21.25 9.35
CA VAL A 42 -5.18 19.92 8.92
C VAL A 42 -6.33 19.02 9.31
N ALA A 43 -7.27 18.83 8.38
CA ALA A 43 -8.27 17.79 8.48
C ALA A 43 -7.49 16.47 8.47
N PHE A 44 -7.17 15.97 9.66
CA PHE A 44 -6.78 14.60 9.87
C PHE A 44 -7.97 13.76 9.39
N TYR A 45 -7.90 13.32 8.13
CA TYR A 45 -8.73 12.26 7.62
C TYR A 45 -8.44 11.03 8.48
N MET A 46 -9.30 10.77 9.47
CA MET A 46 -9.36 9.48 10.12
C MET A 46 -9.87 8.49 9.09
N PHE A 47 -8.94 7.85 8.39
CA PHE A 47 -9.25 6.77 7.48
C PHE A 47 -9.82 5.61 8.29
N VAL A 48 -11.06 5.26 7.97
CA VAL A 48 -11.64 3.96 8.33
C VAL A 48 -10.74 2.91 7.72
N MET A 49 -10.00 2.19 8.56
CA MET A 49 -9.19 1.06 8.11
C MET A 49 -10.13 0.01 7.56
N SER A 50 -10.02 -0.31 6.27
CA SER A 50 -10.80 -1.38 5.65
C SER A 50 -10.60 -2.67 6.45
N PRO A 51 -11.68 -3.40 6.81
CA PRO A 51 -11.54 -4.71 7.41
C PRO A 51 -10.68 -5.59 6.49
N GLN A 52 -9.79 -6.39 7.09
CA GLN A 52 -8.94 -7.33 6.36
C GLN A 52 -9.83 -8.24 5.51
N THR A 53 -9.64 -8.23 4.20
CA THR A 53 -10.12 -9.34 3.38
C THR A 53 -9.15 -10.50 3.59
N PRO A 54 -9.63 -11.75 3.74
CA PRO A 54 -8.79 -12.91 4.08
C PRO A 54 -7.60 -13.17 3.12
N ASN A 55 -7.61 -12.54 1.95
CA ASN A 55 -6.65 -12.74 0.88
C ASN A 55 -5.91 -11.44 0.49
N ASP A 56 -6.03 -10.37 1.26
CA ASP A 56 -5.23 -9.17 0.98
C ASP A 56 -3.75 -9.45 1.26
N TRP A 57 -2.85 -8.96 0.42
CA TRP A 57 -1.41 -9.06 0.65
C TRP A 57 -0.93 -8.02 1.69
N SER A 58 -1.71 -7.85 2.75
CA SER A 58 -1.42 -6.98 3.88
C SER A 58 -1.63 -7.72 5.22
N ILE A 59 -0.64 -7.63 6.10
CA ILE A 59 -0.69 -8.21 7.45
C ILE A 59 -0.71 -7.06 8.45
N ARG A 60 -1.77 -6.99 9.27
CA ARG A 60 -1.93 -5.94 10.29
C ARG A 60 -2.06 -6.58 11.66
N LYS A 61 -1.04 -6.41 12.49
CA LYS A 61 -0.90 -7.05 13.79
C LYS A 61 -0.13 -6.13 14.74
N MET A 62 -0.24 -6.35 16.04
CA MET A 62 0.60 -5.66 17.02
C MET A 62 2.02 -6.20 16.94
N GLU A 63 3.00 -5.38 17.33
CA GLU A 63 4.36 -5.86 17.51
C GLU A 63 4.40 -7.06 18.48
N ASN A 64 5.29 -8.02 18.22
CA ASN A 64 5.42 -9.28 18.95
C ASN A 64 4.25 -10.27 18.79
N GLU A 65 3.17 -9.92 18.07
CA GLU A 65 2.15 -10.89 17.70
C GLU A 65 2.67 -11.82 16.60
N LYS A 66 2.27 -13.09 16.68
CA LYS A 66 2.50 -14.04 15.60
C LYS A 66 1.58 -13.74 14.42
N PHE A 67 2.10 -13.92 13.22
CA PHE A 67 1.33 -13.88 12.00
C PHE A 67 1.48 -15.18 11.21
N GLN A 68 0.44 -15.48 10.43
CA GLN A 68 0.46 -16.49 9.39
C GLN A 68 -0.37 -15.96 8.22
N LEU A 69 0.19 -15.98 7.03
CA LEU A 69 -0.47 -15.63 5.78
C LEU A 69 -0.31 -16.80 4.83
N GLU A 70 -1.42 -17.31 4.32
CA GLU A 70 -1.44 -18.29 3.25
C GLU A 70 -1.99 -17.60 1.99
N THR A 71 -1.27 -17.66 0.88
CA THR A 71 -1.70 -17.04 -0.37
C THR A 71 -1.22 -17.83 -1.59
N HIS A 72 -1.77 -17.49 -2.75
CA HIS A 72 -1.37 -18.10 -4.02
C HIS A 72 -0.74 -17.04 -4.92
N LEU A 73 0.43 -17.34 -5.44
CA LEU A 73 1.10 -16.55 -6.46
C LEU A 73 0.72 -17.07 -7.85
N PRO A 74 0.60 -16.18 -8.85
CA PRO A 74 0.12 -16.53 -10.20
C PRO A 74 1.12 -17.26 -11.08
N GLY A 75 2.27 -17.68 -10.53
CA GLY A 75 3.33 -18.35 -11.26
C GLY A 75 4.45 -18.78 -10.35
N THR A 76 5.61 -19.06 -10.95
CA THR A 76 6.84 -19.41 -10.24
C THR A 76 7.76 -18.19 -10.12
N TYR A 77 8.07 -17.84 -8.89
CA TYR A 77 9.03 -16.80 -8.51
C TYR A 77 10.34 -17.46 -8.12
N SER A 78 11.45 -16.70 -8.13
CA SER A 78 12.78 -17.23 -7.81
C SER A 78 13.43 -16.61 -6.59
N THR A 79 12.98 -15.42 -6.17
CA THR A 79 13.52 -14.74 -5.01
C THR A 79 12.41 -14.12 -4.18
N ILE A 80 12.61 -14.11 -2.86
CA ILE A 80 11.90 -13.23 -1.95
C ILE A 80 12.91 -12.23 -1.39
N THR A 81 12.59 -10.95 -1.52
CA THR A 81 13.36 -9.87 -0.92
C THR A 81 12.51 -9.24 0.17
N THR A 82 13.10 -9.04 1.33
CA THR A 82 12.51 -8.26 2.42
C THR A 82 13.34 -7.01 2.61
N ASN A 83 12.85 -6.08 3.40
CA ASN A 83 13.63 -4.92 3.79
C ASN A 83 14.80 -5.25 4.76
N LEU A 84 14.94 -6.52 5.18
CA LEU A 84 15.98 -7.00 6.10
C LEU A 84 16.94 -8.01 5.47
N GLY A 85 16.70 -8.45 4.23
CA GLY A 85 17.49 -9.50 3.60
C GLY A 85 16.73 -10.18 2.45
N ASN A 86 17.38 -11.12 1.77
CA ASN A 86 16.78 -11.86 0.67
C ASN A 86 17.00 -13.37 0.84
N ALA A 87 16.19 -14.16 0.12
CA ALA A 87 16.35 -15.59 0.00
C ALA A 87 15.96 -16.04 -1.41
N SER A 88 16.64 -17.07 -1.91
CA SER A 88 16.21 -17.79 -3.11
C SER A 88 15.02 -18.71 -2.79
N LEU A 89 14.08 -18.81 -3.72
CA LEU A 89 12.96 -19.73 -3.66
C LEU A 89 13.39 -21.06 -4.28
N ALA A 90 14.10 -21.87 -3.49
CA ALA A 90 14.58 -23.19 -3.89
C ALA A 90 14.16 -24.23 -2.82
N ASP A 91 13.91 -25.46 -3.25
CA ASP A 91 13.71 -26.62 -2.35
C ASP A 91 12.57 -26.48 -1.33
N GLY A 92 11.51 -25.76 -1.68
CA GLY A 92 10.31 -25.67 -0.85
C GLY A 92 10.37 -24.65 0.31
N SER A 93 11.54 -24.05 0.54
CA SER A 93 11.76 -23.05 1.59
C SER A 93 12.21 -21.72 1.01
N CYS A 94 11.82 -20.65 1.69
CA CYS A 94 12.10 -19.27 1.30
C CYS A 94 12.33 -18.37 2.49
N SER A 95 12.69 -18.98 3.62
CA SER A 95 12.81 -18.30 4.90
C SER A 95 13.99 -17.32 4.88
N THR A 96 13.80 -16.16 5.51
CA THR A 96 14.87 -15.22 5.83
C THR A 96 15.10 -15.23 7.35
N GLU A 97 16.04 -14.43 7.85
CA GLU A 97 16.20 -14.23 9.30
C GLU A 97 14.94 -13.65 9.97
N SER A 98 14.11 -12.91 9.21
CA SER A 98 12.97 -12.15 9.72
C SER A 98 11.61 -12.83 9.48
N LEU A 99 11.55 -13.86 8.64
CA LEU A 99 10.31 -14.59 8.37
C LEU A 99 10.58 -16.04 7.99
N THR A 100 9.67 -16.92 8.40
CA THR A 100 9.60 -18.31 7.91
C THR A 100 8.67 -18.37 6.71
N CYS A 101 9.11 -19.04 5.66
CA CYS A 101 8.39 -19.10 4.39
C CYS A 101 8.48 -20.49 3.78
N SER A 102 7.32 -21.05 3.42
CA SER A 102 7.19 -22.28 2.63
C SER A 102 6.67 -21.94 1.23
N TYR A 103 7.23 -22.57 0.21
CA TYR A 103 6.95 -22.27 -1.20
C TYR A 103 6.69 -23.56 -1.96
N VAL A 104 5.45 -23.83 -2.35
CA VAL A 104 5.08 -25.10 -2.99
C VAL A 104 4.40 -24.82 -4.31
N THR A 105 5.01 -25.28 -5.41
CA THR A 105 4.38 -25.22 -6.73
C THR A 105 3.30 -26.29 -6.82
N GLU A 106 2.09 -25.88 -7.17
CA GLU A 106 0.92 -26.74 -7.31
C GLU A 106 0.67 -27.12 -8.77
N SER A 107 -0.16 -28.14 -8.99
CA SER A 107 -0.62 -28.53 -10.32
C SER A 107 -1.33 -27.36 -11.01
N GLY A 108 -0.88 -26.99 -12.20
CA GLY A 108 -1.42 -25.84 -12.95
C GLY A 108 -0.56 -24.57 -12.89
N GLY A 109 0.66 -24.65 -12.35
CA GLY A 109 1.64 -23.55 -12.42
C GLY A 109 1.42 -22.43 -11.40
N LYS A 110 0.44 -22.57 -10.51
CA LYS A 110 0.28 -21.68 -9.35
C LYS A 110 1.25 -22.10 -8.26
N THR A 111 1.62 -21.15 -7.42
CA THR A 111 2.45 -21.44 -6.25
C THR A 111 1.73 -21.05 -4.98
N LYS A 112 1.54 -22.02 -4.09
CA LYS A 112 1.08 -21.77 -2.74
C LYS A 112 2.26 -21.31 -1.87
N VAL A 113 2.06 -20.19 -1.19
CA VAL A 113 3.04 -19.63 -0.26
C VAL A 113 2.41 -19.48 1.12
N THR A 114 3.15 -19.95 2.13
CA THR A 114 2.81 -19.71 3.53
C THR A 114 3.92 -18.90 4.16
N LEU A 115 3.59 -17.70 4.62
CA LEU A 115 4.46 -16.84 5.40
C LEU A 115 4.05 -16.94 6.87
N SER A 116 5.01 -17.10 7.77
CA SER A 116 4.76 -17.07 9.20
C SER A 116 5.94 -16.46 9.94
N GLY A 117 5.67 -15.91 11.12
CA GLY A 117 6.69 -15.31 11.95
C GLY A 117 6.08 -14.49 13.07
N THR A 118 6.90 -13.59 13.60
CA THR A 118 6.50 -12.62 14.62
C THR A 118 6.65 -11.22 14.04
N MET A 119 5.66 -10.35 14.28
CA MET A 119 5.76 -8.94 13.89
C MET A 119 6.92 -8.27 14.62
N THR A 120 7.86 -7.70 13.86
CA THR A 120 9.01 -6.96 14.38
C THR A 120 9.00 -5.55 13.79
N PRO A 121 9.50 -4.52 14.50
CA PRO A 121 9.58 -3.15 13.97
C PRO A 121 10.31 -3.06 12.64
N GLY A 122 11.28 -3.95 12.44
CA GLY A 122 12.07 -4.04 11.22
C GLY A 122 11.29 -4.63 10.05
N LEU A 123 10.42 -5.63 10.22
CA LEU A 123 9.76 -6.29 9.08
C LEU A 123 8.63 -5.42 8.53
N MET A 124 8.78 -4.94 7.29
CA MET A 124 7.87 -3.99 6.66
C MET A 124 7.25 -4.48 5.36
N TRP A 125 8.03 -5.19 4.55
CA TRP A 125 7.56 -5.74 3.29
C TRP A 125 8.35 -6.99 2.90
N ALA A 126 7.72 -7.84 2.10
CA ALA A 126 8.34 -8.96 1.42
C ALA A 126 7.85 -9.01 -0.02
N THR A 127 8.76 -8.93 -0.98
CA THR A 127 8.49 -8.92 -2.42
C THR A 127 9.00 -10.19 -3.06
N PHE A 128 8.11 -10.90 -3.75
CA PHE A 128 8.44 -12.04 -4.59
C PHE A 128 8.79 -11.54 -5.99
N THR A 129 9.93 -11.97 -6.54
CA THR A 129 10.41 -11.59 -7.88
C THR A 129 10.77 -12.83 -8.69
N ALA A 130 10.40 -12.85 -9.98
CA ALA A 130 10.74 -13.91 -10.93
C ALA A 130 12.08 -13.65 -11.64
N SER A 131 12.77 -14.71 -12.06
CA SER A 131 14.18 -14.66 -12.53
C SER A 131 14.44 -13.81 -13.77
N ALA A 132 13.41 -13.54 -14.57
CA ALA A 132 13.53 -12.84 -15.85
C ALA A 132 12.59 -11.61 -15.96
N ASN A 133 11.99 -11.16 -14.84
CA ASN A 133 10.89 -10.18 -14.86
C ASN A 133 9.71 -10.58 -15.75
N ASP A 134 9.58 -11.88 -16.05
CA ASP A 134 8.48 -12.42 -16.86
C ASP A 134 7.14 -12.34 -16.13
N LEU A 135 7.17 -12.18 -14.81
CA LEU A 135 6.00 -12.03 -13.94
C LEU A 135 6.09 -10.75 -13.13
N GLU A 136 4.93 -10.14 -12.91
CA GLU A 136 4.74 -9.03 -11.98
C GLU A 136 5.22 -9.39 -10.56
N PRO A 137 6.09 -8.57 -9.92
CA PRO A 137 6.43 -8.76 -8.51
C PRO A 137 5.19 -8.69 -7.63
N ILE A 138 5.10 -9.53 -6.61
CA ILE A 138 4.02 -9.48 -5.61
C ILE A 138 4.61 -9.08 -4.28
N THR A 139 4.06 -8.05 -3.63
CA THR A 139 4.56 -7.56 -2.34
C THR A 139 3.52 -7.76 -1.26
N VAL A 140 3.93 -8.42 -0.18
CA VAL A 140 3.19 -8.49 1.08
C VAL A 140 3.68 -7.36 1.99
N PHE A 141 2.76 -6.56 2.52
CA PHE A 141 3.07 -5.46 3.42
C PHE A 141 2.74 -5.79 4.88
N PHE A 142 3.64 -5.44 5.78
CA PHE A 142 3.52 -5.66 7.23
C PHE A 142 3.28 -4.34 7.94
N PHE A 143 2.11 -4.20 8.55
CA PHE A 143 1.68 -3.04 9.31
C PHE A 143 1.85 -3.33 10.80
N ASN A 144 3.05 -3.07 11.32
CA ASN A 144 3.35 -3.17 12.75
C ASN A 144 2.48 -2.19 13.55
N ASN A 145 1.96 -2.65 14.69
CA ASN A 145 0.99 -1.89 15.48
C ASN A 145 -0.22 -1.43 14.66
N LYS A 146 -0.59 -2.22 13.63
CA LYS A 146 -1.71 -1.98 12.70
C LYS A 146 -1.59 -0.68 11.89
N THR A 147 -0.43 -0.03 11.90
CA THR A 147 -0.18 1.25 11.22
C THR A 147 1.00 1.14 10.28
N TRP A 148 1.11 2.08 9.34
CA TRP A 148 2.30 2.25 8.54
C TRP A 148 3.06 3.45 9.08
N THR A 149 4.18 3.19 9.76
CA THR A 149 4.96 4.22 10.46
C THR A 149 6.15 4.72 9.64
N ASN A 150 6.46 4.08 8.51
CA ASN A 150 7.57 4.49 7.67
C ASN A 150 7.11 5.54 6.66
N ILE A 151 7.53 6.77 6.90
CA ILE A 151 7.29 7.92 6.03
C ILE A 151 8.58 8.27 5.26
N ASP A 152 9.45 7.29 5.03
CA ASP A 152 10.65 7.51 4.22
C ASP A 152 10.23 8.09 2.87
N HIS A 153 11.03 9.06 2.45
CA HIS A 153 10.82 9.93 1.33
C HIS A 153 10.92 9.21 -0.03
N ASN A 154 11.29 7.93 -0.05
CA ASN A 154 11.49 7.15 -1.27
C ASN A 154 10.61 5.89 -1.38
N ILE A 155 9.53 5.79 -0.60
CA ILE A 155 8.73 4.56 -0.52
C ILE A 155 7.27 4.76 -0.91
N ILE A 156 6.69 3.68 -1.39
CA ILE A 156 5.24 3.53 -1.55
C ILE A 156 4.60 3.66 -0.16
N GLN A 157 3.44 4.31 -0.11
CA GLN A 157 2.60 4.48 1.07
C GLN A 157 1.42 3.49 0.97
N PRO A 158 1.63 2.23 1.37
CA PRO A 158 0.66 1.17 1.15
C PRO A 158 -0.65 1.45 1.88
N GLN A 159 -0.65 2.16 3.03
CA GLN A 159 -1.93 2.43 3.73
C GLN A 159 -2.95 3.21 2.88
N PHE A 160 -2.50 3.98 1.90
CA PHE A 160 -3.35 4.74 0.98
C PHE A 160 -3.55 4.07 -0.38
N SER A 161 -2.94 2.89 -0.55
CA SER A 161 -2.95 2.11 -1.79
C SER A 161 -3.66 0.76 -1.60
N LEU A 162 -4.49 0.63 -0.57
CA LEU A 162 -5.26 -0.58 -0.31
C LEU A 162 -6.68 -0.49 -0.87
N PRO A 163 -7.33 -1.62 -1.16
CA PRO A 163 -6.82 -3.00 -1.04
C PRO A 163 -5.88 -3.42 -2.18
N LEU A 164 -5.00 -4.39 -1.93
CA LEU A 164 -4.13 -4.98 -2.97
C LEU A 164 -4.88 -6.07 -3.74
N VAL A 165 -5.70 -6.87 -3.05
CA VAL A 165 -6.52 -7.89 -3.70
C VAL A 165 -7.99 -7.44 -3.72
N ILE A 166 -8.51 -7.20 -4.92
CA ILE A 166 -9.85 -6.65 -5.18
C ILE A 166 -10.75 -7.74 -5.76
N SER A 167 -11.86 -8.04 -5.08
CA SER A 167 -12.95 -8.81 -5.68
C SER A 167 -13.94 -7.87 -6.38
N ALA A 168 -14.11 -8.08 -7.69
CA ALA A 168 -14.88 -7.24 -8.58
C ALA A 168 -16.08 -7.97 -9.21
N LYS A 169 -16.54 -9.07 -8.60
CA LYS A 169 -17.68 -9.86 -9.08
C LYS A 169 -18.88 -8.99 -9.44
N GLY A 170 -19.25 -9.00 -10.72
CA GLY A 170 -20.40 -8.26 -11.26
C GLY A 170 -20.19 -6.75 -11.40
N LYS A 171 -18.97 -6.23 -11.17
CA LYS A 171 -18.63 -4.83 -11.41
C LYS A 171 -18.14 -4.64 -12.84
N LYS A 172 -18.46 -3.48 -13.42
CA LYS A 172 -17.97 -3.09 -14.76
C LYS A 172 -16.62 -2.40 -14.71
N PHE A 173 -16.36 -1.69 -13.61
CA PHE A 173 -15.17 -0.89 -13.41
C PHE A 173 -14.64 -1.07 -11.99
N VAL A 174 -13.33 -0.93 -11.85
CA VAL A 174 -12.63 -0.88 -10.56
C VAL A 174 -11.72 0.34 -10.56
N THR A 175 -11.78 1.10 -9.47
CA THR A 175 -10.89 2.24 -9.23
C THR A 175 -10.00 1.94 -8.03
N PHE A 176 -8.70 2.14 -8.18
CA PHE A 176 -7.70 1.97 -7.13
C PHE A 176 -6.61 3.04 -7.26
N SER A 177 -5.68 3.07 -6.31
CA SER A 177 -4.62 4.07 -6.32
C SER A 177 -3.30 3.51 -5.83
N CYS A 178 -2.20 3.97 -6.42
CA CYS A 178 -0.87 3.87 -5.84
C CYS A 178 -0.46 5.24 -5.30
N VAL A 179 0.01 5.29 -4.06
CA VAL A 179 0.46 6.51 -3.41
C VAL A 179 1.91 6.37 -2.99
N ALA A 180 2.70 7.40 -3.27
CA ALA A 180 4.10 7.53 -2.90
C ALA A 180 4.32 8.82 -2.12
N SER A 181 5.43 8.97 -1.41
CA SER A 181 5.87 10.29 -0.92
C SER A 181 6.44 11.15 -2.06
N ILE A 182 6.15 12.46 -2.13
CA ILE A 182 6.66 13.33 -3.22
C ILE A 182 8.17 13.58 -3.19
N TYR A 183 8.82 13.29 -2.07
CA TYR A 183 10.25 13.55 -1.89
C TYR A 183 11.12 12.52 -2.63
N THR A 184 10.50 11.61 -3.40
CA THR A 184 11.18 10.57 -4.15
C THR A 184 11.98 11.20 -5.29
N ARG A 185 13.32 11.09 -5.28
CA ARG A 185 14.13 11.14 -6.52
C ARG A 185 14.07 9.82 -7.28
N ALA A 186 13.06 9.01 -7.01
CA ALA A 186 12.87 7.71 -7.60
C ALA A 186 12.10 7.84 -8.92
N SER A 187 12.44 7.00 -9.89
CA SER A 187 11.58 6.80 -11.05
C SER A 187 10.32 6.03 -10.65
N VAL A 188 9.18 6.45 -11.17
CA VAL A 188 7.92 5.73 -11.12
C VAL A 188 7.73 4.98 -12.43
N LYS A 189 7.34 3.71 -12.35
CA LYS A 189 6.96 2.88 -13.49
C LYS A 189 5.68 2.15 -13.16
N LEU A 190 4.71 2.20 -14.05
CA LEU A 190 3.43 1.54 -13.88
C LEU A 190 3.21 0.50 -14.97
N TYR A 191 2.78 -0.68 -14.56
CA TYR A 191 2.70 -1.88 -15.38
C TYR A 191 1.31 -2.51 -15.30
N THR A 192 0.93 -3.23 -16.35
CA THR A 192 -0.33 -3.98 -16.43
C THR A 192 -0.10 -5.39 -16.95
N GLY A 193 -0.97 -6.32 -16.52
CA GLY A 193 -0.96 -7.72 -16.91
C GLY A 193 -0.05 -8.58 -16.04
N LEU A 194 -0.27 -9.90 -16.07
CA LEU A 194 0.57 -10.85 -15.33
C LEU A 194 2.04 -10.82 -15.80
N ASN A 195 2.21 -10.75 -17.13
CA ASN A 195 3.49 -10.46 -17.76
C ASN A 195 3.59 -8.93 -17.87
N PRO A 196 4.45 -8.27 -17.09
CA PRO A 196 4.37 -6.82 -16.86
C PRO A 196 4.59 -6.03 -18.14
N LYS A 197 3.56 -5.30 -18.58
CA LYS A 197 3.64 -4.34 -19.71
C LYS A 197 3.66 -2.92 -19.18
N LEU A 198 4.74 -2.21 -19.42
CA LEU A 198 4.90 -0.81 -19.03
C LEU A 198 3.92 0.06 -19.82
N TYR A 199 3.06 0.81 -19.13
CA TYR A 199 2.13 1.76 -19.76
C TYR A 199 2.37 3.20 -19.35
N TYR A 200 3.09 3.44 -18.26
CA TYR A 200 3.42 4.79 -17.81
C TYR A 200 4.76 4.77 -17.07
N SER A 201 5.61 5.77 -17.30
CA SER A 201 6.77 6.00 -16.45
C SER A 201 7.12 7.47 -16.35
N LYS A 202 7.70 7.84 -15.21
CA LYS A 202 8.21 9.19 -14.95
C LYS A 202 9.49 9.08 -14.17
N ASN A 203 10.59 9.58 -14.73
CA ASN A 203 11.86 9.63 -14.02
C ASN A 203 11.99 10.93 -13.20
N PHE A 204 13.01 11.01 -12.34
CA PHE A 204 13.24 12.18 -11.49
C PHE A 204 13.61 13.46 -12.26
N GLN A 205 14.00 13.33 -13.54
CA GLN A 205 14.29 14.46 -14.43
C GLN A 205 13.03 14.97 -15.14
N GLY A 206 11.87 14.36 -14.88
CA GLY A 206 10.59 14.72 -15.51
C GLY A 206 10.39 14.12 -16.91
N VAL A 207 11.30 13.25 -17.38
CA VAL A 207 11.08 12.51 -18.62
C VAL A 207 9.98 11.49 -18.39
N MET A 208 8.97 11.53 -19.26
CA MET A 208 7.74 10.77 -19.14
C MET A 208 7.53 9.89 -20.36
N LEU A 209 7.11 8.65 -20.11
CA LEU A 209 6.48 7.77 -21.08
C LEU A 209 5.01 7.66 -20.70
N ASP A 210 4.11 7.87 -21.65
CA ASP A 210 2.66 7.74 -21.44
C ASP A 210 2.01 6.99 -22.59
N GLU A 211 1.83 5.71 -22.35
CA GLU A 211 1.20 4.76 -23.27
C GLU A 211 -0.22 4.42 -22.80
N VAL A 212 -0.78 5.12 -21.81
CA VAL A 212 -2.10 4.79 -21.21
C VAL A 212 -3.18 4.61 -22.28
N LYS A 213 -3.17 5.45 -23.31
CA LYS A 213 -4.14 5.41 -24.43
C LYS A 213 -4.05 4.14 -25.28
N ASN A 214 -2.91 3.45 -25.27
CA ASN A 214 -2.68 2.20 -25.99
C ASN A 214 -3.16 0.98 -25.20
N HIS A 215 -3.66 1.17 -23.97
CA HIS A 215 -4.22 0.14 -23.11
C HIS A 215 -5.73 0.36 -22.94
N SER A 216 -6.52 -0.23 -23.84
CA SER A 216 -7.98 -0.01 -23.90
C SER A 216 -8.77 -0.43 -22.65
N GLN A 217 -8.16 -1.21 -21.75
CA GLN A 217 -8.71 -1.58 -20.45
C GLN A 217 -8.60 -0.47 -19.41
N ILE A 218 -7.70 0.50 -19.59
CA ILE A 218 -7.56 1.67 -18.72
C ILE A 218 -8.56 2.73 -19.17
N VAL A 219 -9.58 2.95 -18.35
CA VAL A 219 -10.70 3.87 -18.65
C VAL A 219 -10.37 5.30 -18.21
N ASN A 220 -9.70 5.44 -17.08
CA ASN A 220 -9.23 6.73 -16.57
C ASN A 220 -7.89 6.56 -15.85
N PHE A 221 -7.01 7.54 -16.00
CA PHE A 221 -5.74 7.62 -15.30
C PHE A 221 -5.52 9.04 -14.80
N GLU A 222 -5.28 9.19 -13.51
CA GLU A 222 -4.97 10.48 -12.90
C GLU A 222 -3.60 10.43 -12.23
N ASP A 223 -2.74 11.35 -12.64
CA ASP A 223 -1.44 11.62 -12.04
C ASP A 223 -1.52 12.92 -11.21
N LYS A 224 -1.55 12.81 -9.87
CA LYS A 224 -1.77 13.96 -8.97
C LYS A 224 -0.67 14.10 -7.93
N SER A 225 0.00 15.26 -7.93
CA SER A 225 0.86 15.68 -6.82
C SER A 225 0.03 16.33 -5.71
N LEU A 226 0.20 15.84 -4.48
CA LEU A 226 -0.33 16.37 -3.23
C LEU A 226 0.84 16.91 -2.38
N LEU A 227 0.55 17.65 -1.32
CA LEU A 227 1.57 18.38 -0.53
C LEU A 227 2.76 17.51 -0.08
N VAL A 228 2.52 16.25 0.30
CA VAL A 228 3.58 15.31 0.73
C VAL A 228 3.49 13.96 0.00
N PHE A 229 2.49 13.77 -0.85
CA PHE A 229 2.27 12.51 -1.56
C PHE A 229 2.09 12.69 -3.07
N HIS A 230 2.51 11.71 -3.83
CA HIS A 230 2.19 11.57 -5.25
C HIS A 230 1.18 10.43 -5.39
N LYS A 231 0.02 10.71 -5.98
CA LYS A 231 -1.06 9.74 -6.14
C LYS A 231 -1.31 9.45 -7.62
N PHE A 232 -1.25 8.17 -7.97
CA PHE A 232 -1.68 7.63 -9.25
C PHE A 232 -3.02 6.94 -9.05
N THR A 233 -4.09 7.41 -9.68
CA THR A 233 -5.42 6.81 -9.60
C THR A 233 -5.76 6.16 -10.93
N LEU A 234 -6.09 4.88 -10.91
CA LEU A 234 -6.49 4.13 -12.08
C LEU A 234 -7.95 3.74 -11.96
N THR A 235 -8.70 3.88 -13.06
CA THR A 235 -9.98 3.22 -13.25
C THR A 235 -9.88 2.30 -14.46
N VAL A 236 -10.21 1.04 -14.25
CA VAL A 236 -10.02 -0.02 -15.25
C VAL A 236 -11.29 -0.82 -15.44
N ARG A 237 -11.42 -1.44 -16.61
CA ARG A 237 -12.43 -2.47 -16.91
C ARG A 237 -11.73 -3.82 -17.10
N GLN A 238 -12.51 -4.88 -17.05
CA GLN A 238 -12.01 -6.25 -17.22
C GLN A 238 -11.27 -6.43 -18.54
N ASP A 239 -10.02 -6.90 -18.48
CA ASP A 239 -9.27 -7.42 -19.63
C ASP A 239 -9.18 -8.96 -19.55
N GLN A 240 -8.81 -9.48 -18.39
CA GLN A 240 -8.72 -10.91 -18.09
C GLN A 240 -9.62 -11.30 -16.91
N PRO A 241 -9.86 -12.60 -16.64
CA PRO A 241 -10.53 -13.04 -15.42
C PRO A 241 -9.83 -12.55 -14.14
N VAL A 242 -8.50 -12.44 -14.19
CA VAL A 242 -7.69 -11.83 -13.14
C VAL A 242 -6.71 -10.83 -13.77
N ASP A 243 -6.85 -9.56 -13.43
CA ASP A 243 -5.98 -8.48 -13.90
C ASP A 243 -4.96 -8.09 -12.84
N TYR A 244 -3.76 -7.70 -13.29
CA TYR A 244 -2.66 -7.23 -12.45
C TYR A 244 -2.26 -5.82 -12.86
N TYR A 245 -2.04 -4.96 -11.86
CA TYR A 245 -1.57 -3.60 -12.05
C TYR A 245 -0.55 -3.23 -10.99
N THR A 246 0.65 -2.88 -11.43
CA THR A 246 1.76 -2.63 -10.52
C THR A 246 2.28 -1.24 -10.61
N CYS A 247 2.62 -0.74 -9.44
CA CYS A 247 3.30 0.51 -9.21
C CYS A 247 4.70 0.21 -8.68
N GLN A 248 5.72 0.51 -9.47
CA GLN A 248 7.10 0.41 -9.07
C GLN A 248 7.67 1.80 -8.81
N ILE A 249 8.19 2.03 -7.62
CA ILE A 249 8.81 3.28 -7.19
C ILE A 249 10.19 2.95 -6.63
N GLY A 250 11.22 3.33 -7.39
CA GLY A 250 12.59 2.93 -7.09
C GLY A 250 12.74 1.41 -7.10
N LYS A 251 13.07 0.84 -5.95
CA LYS A 251 13.23 -0.62 -5.77
C LYS A 251 11.98 -1.33 -5.23
N MET A 252 10.96 -0.57 -4.84
CA MET A 252 9.75 -1.10 -4.24
C MET A 252 8.66 -1.27 -5.29
N SER A 253 7.93 -2.37 -5.23
CA SER A 253 6.76 -2.62 -6.07
C SER A 253 5.52 -2.84 -5.21
N LEU A 254 4.37 -2.37 -5.67
CA LEU A 254 3.05 -2.64 -5.10
C LEU A 254 2.13 -3.07 -6.23
N THR A 255 1.49 -4.22 -6.06
CA THR A 255 0.69 -4.86 -7.11
C THR A 255 -0.73 -5.00 -6.64
N HIS A 256 -1.65 -4.48 -7.44
CA HIS A 256 -3.07 -4.74 -7.30
C HIS A 256 -3.45 -5.93 -8.15
N GLN A 257 -4.12 -6.91 -7.55
CA GLN A 257 -4.79 -8.00 -8.24
C GLN A 257 -6.30 -7.74 -8.23
N ILE A 258 -6.93 -7.82 -9.39
CA ILE A 258 -8.39 -7.70 -9.52
C ILE A 258 -8.93 -9.03 -10.01
N THR A 259 -9.79 -9.67 -9.22
CA THR A 259 -10.54 -10.87 -9.62
C THR A 259 -11.97 -10.48 -9.95
N TRP A 260 -12.35 -10.60 -11.22
CA TRP A 260 -13.65 -10.13 -11.74
C TRP A 260 -14.81 -11.09 -11.50
#